data_AF-A0A960T616-F1
#
_entry.id   AF-A0A960T616-F1
#
_cell.length_a   1.000
_cell.length_b   1.000
_cell.length_c   1.000
_cell.angle_alpha   90.00
_cell.angle_beta   90.00
_cell.angle_gamma   90.00
#
_symmetry.space_group_name_H-M   'P 1'
#
loop_
_entity.id
_entity.type
_entity.pdbx_description
1 polymer ?
#
loop_
_entity_poly.entity_id
_entity_poly.type
_entity_poly.pdbx_seq_one_letter_code
_entity_poly.pdbx_strand_id
1 'polypeptide(L)'
;MTQPHEIGEEESAVGESDGGLSGLFARNRAWAEAKTLIDPGFFKRLVGQQRPRYFWIGCSDSRVPATEIVDLDPGEMFVHRNVANLATPADPNFAAALQFAVDVLKVEHIIVVGHYGCGGIQAAMTQDRDDAIGAWLAPVRLLHLTGCSAQEADADRLCEQNICAQVD
;
A
#
# COMPACT_ATOMS: atom_id res chain seq x y z
N MET A 1 -17.12 -65.35 -0.62
CA MET A 1 -17.72 -64.43 0.37
C MET A 1 -16.72 -64.37 1.51
N THR A 2 -15.85 -63.39 1.65
CA THR A 2 -16.06 -61.93 1.71
C THR A 2 -14.80 -61.18 1.24
N GLN A 3 -14.96 -59.87 1.02
CA GLN A 3 -14.21 -58.97 0.15
C GLN A 3 -12.75 -58.65 0.54
N PRO A 4 -11.93 -58.14 -0.40
CA PRO A 4 -10.67 -57.47 -0.10
C PRO A 4 -10.91 -56.06 0.45
N HIS A 5 -10.01 -55.64 1.35
CA HIS A 5 -9.94 -54.30 1.94
C HIS A 5 -9.78 -53.21 0.85
N GLU A 6 -10.78 -52.34 0.73
CA GLU A 6 -10.62 -51.04 0.07
C GLU A 6 -9.93 -50.10 1.07
N ILE A 7 -8.73 -49.64 0.70
CA ILE A 7 -8.02 -48.57 1.37
C ILE A 7 -8.69 -47.30 0.86
N GLY A 8 -9.57 -46.72 1.69
CA GLY A 8 -10.20 -45.44 1.39
C GLY A 8 -9.12 -44.38 1.22
N GLU A 9 -9.12 -43.72 0.07
CA GLU A 9 -8.41 -42.47 -0.15
C GLU A 9 -8.96 -41.46 0.88
N GLU A 10 -8.18 -41.13 1.90
CA GLU A 10 -8.41 -39.93 2.71
C GLU A 10 -8.15 -38.73 1.80
N GLU A 11 -9.18 -38.35 1.05
CA GLU A 11 -9.26 -37.06 0.39
C GLU A 11 -9.20 -36.00 1.51
N SER A 12 -8.02 -35.39 1.67
CA SER A 12 -7.80 -34.32 2.62
C SER A 12 -8.79 -33.21 2.32
N ALA A 13 -9.77 -33.01 3.20
CA ALA A 13 -10.69 -31.90 3.18
C ALA A 13 -9.94 -30.59 3.52
N VAL A 14 -9.03 -30.17 2.64
CA VAL A 14 -8.60 -28.78 2.58
C VAL A 14 -9.71 -28.08 1.81
N GLY A 15 -10.78 -27.73 2.53
CA GLY A 15 -11.91 -27.01 1.96
C GLY A 15 -11.40 -25.77 1.23
N GLU A 16 -11.72 -25.67 -0.05
CA GLU A 16 -11.59 -24.44 -0.83
C GLU A 16 -12.15 -23.28 -0.01
N SER A 17 -11.26 -22.43 0.50
CA SER A 17 -11.68 -21.17 1.08
C SER A 17 -12.26 -20.38 -0.09
N ASP A 18 -13.59 -20.32 -0.16
CA ASP A 18 -14.37 -19.53 -1.11
C ASP A 18 -13.64 -18.21 -1.39
N GLY A 19 -13.03 -18.10 -2.58
CA GLY A 19 -12.22 -16.95 -2.99
C GLY A 19 -13.03 -15.66 -3.09
N GLY A 20 -14.35 -15.75 -2.91
CA GLY A 20 -15.27 -14.62 -2.86
C GLY A 20 -15.23 -13.80 -1.57
N LEU A 21 -16.16 -12.84 -1.52
CA LEU A 21 -16.30 -11.87 -0.43
C LEU A 21 -16.60 -12.53 0.94
N SER A 22 -17.36 -13.62 0.94
CA SER A 22 -17.62 -14.51 2.08
C SER A 22 -16.33 -14.99 2.75
N GLY A 23 -15.36 -15.45 1.97
CA GLY A 23 -14.05 -15.88 2.47
C GLY A 23 -13.26 -14.75 3.12
N LEU A 24 -13.38 -13.51 2.62
CA LEU A 24 -12.75 -12.35 3.25
C LEU A 24 -13.32 -12.08 4.65
N PHE A 25 -14.63 -12.18 4.84
CA PHE A 25 -15.24 -12.04 6.17
C PHE A 25 -14.81 -13.16 7.13
N ALA A 26 -14.70 -14.39 6.65
CA ALA A 26 -14.21 -15.50 7.46
C ALA A 26 -12.75 -15.29 7.88
N ARG A 27 -11.88 -14.86 6.95
CA ARG A 27 -10.47 -14.52 7.24
C ARG A 27 -10.35 -13.37 8.23
N ASN A 28 -11.18 -12.33 8.10
CA ASN A 28 -11.19 -11.20 9.04
C ASN A 28 -11.54 -11.65 10.47
N ARG A 29 -12.58 -12.49 10.63
CA ARG A 29 -12.95 -13.06 11.94
C ARG A 29 -11.80 -13.88 12.53
N ALA A 30 -11.24 -14.80 11.76
CA ALA A 30 -10.11 -15.62 12.19
C ALA A 30 -8.90 -14.78 12.60
N TRP A 31 -8.58 -13.73 11.84
CA TRP A 31 -7.51 -12.78 12.18
C TRP A 31 -7.76 -12.06 13.50
N ALA A 32 -8.98 -11.57 13.73
CA ALA A 32 -9.34 -10.86 14.95
C ALA A 32 -9.27 -11.79 16.18
N GLU A 33 -9.76 -13.02 16.05
CA GLU A 33 -9.66 -14.05 17.09
C GLU A 33 -8.20 -14.39 17.41
N ALA A 34 -7.37 -14.61 16.39
CA ALA A 34 -5.95 -14.91 16.56
C ALA A 34 -5.20 -13.76 17.25
N LYS A 35 -5.45 -12.50 16.87
CA LYS A 35 -4.85 -11.32 17.53
C LYS A 35 -5.27 -11.22 18.99
N THR A 36 -6.55 -11.46 19.29
CA THR A 36 -7.07 -11.43 20.67
C THR A 36 -6.51 -12.58 21.52
N LEU A 37 -6.28 -13.75 20.92
CA LEU A 37 -5.70 -14.89 21.62
C LEU A 37 -4.23 -14.63 22.01
N ILE A 38 -3.46 -14.02 21.10
CA ILE A 38 -2.06 -13.66 21.34
C ILE A 38 -1.98 -12.50 22.34
N ASP A 39 -2.85 -11.50 22.19
CA ASP A 39 -2.90 -10.33 23.03
C ASP A 39 -4.36 -9.89 23.30
N PRO A 40 -4.92 -10.26 24.46
CA PRO A 40 -6.28 -9.87 24.84
C PRO A 40 -6.50 -8.36 24.95
N GLY A 41 -5.42 -7.58 25.08
CA GLY A 41 -5.45 -6.12 25.16
C GLY A 41 -5.36 -5.41 23.81
N PHE A 42 -5.13 -6.14 22.71
CA PHE A 42 -4.83 -5.59 21.38
C PHE A 42 -5.85 -4.53 20.93
N PHE A 43 -7.12 -4.91 20.81
CA PHE A 43 -8.18 -3.99 20.36
C PHE A 43 -8.47 -2.87 21.36
N LYS A 44 -8.26 -3.11 22.67
CA LYS A 44 -8.45 -2.07 23.68
C LYS A 44 -7.41 -0.96 23.53
N ARG A 45 -6.16 -1.30 23.22
CA ARG A 45 -5.12 -0.32 22.91
C ARG A 45 -5.40 0.40 21.59
N LEU A 46 -5.82 -0.35 20.57
CA LEU A 46 -6.13 0.20 19.25
C LEU A 46 -7.22 1.29 19.30
N VAL A 47 -8.27 1.09 20.09
CA VAL A 47 -9.33 2.11 20.30
C VAL A 47 -8.77 3.40 20.92
N GLY A 48 -7.78 3.28 21.82
CA GLY A 48 -7.13 4.42 22.47
C GLY A 48 -6.08 5.12 21.62
N GLN A 49 -5.55 4.48 20.57
CA GLN A 49 -4.61 5.08 19.64
C GLN A 49 -5.33 6.02 18.67
N GLN A 50 -5.15 7.32 18.86
CA GLN A 50 -5.74 8.39 18.04
C GLN A 50 -4.70 9.41 17.54
N ARG A 51 -3.42 9.18 17.81
CA ARG A 51 -2.34 10.14 17.56
C ARG A 51 -1.15 9.45 16.88
N PRO A 52 -1.25 9.15 15.58
CA PRO A 52 -0.12 8.64 14.83
C PRO A 52 1.02 9.67 14.83
N ARG A 53 2.26 9.19 14.94
CA ARG A 53 3.46 10.07 14.89
C ARG A 53 3.96 10.28 13.46
N TYR A 54 3.55 9.41 12.54
CA TYR A 54 4.03 9.38 11.16
C TYR A 54 2.87 9.55 10.19
N PHE A 55 3.07 10.38 9.16
CA PHE A 55 2.25 10.43 7.96
C PHE A 55 3.00 9.80 6.79
N TRP A 56 2.47 8.69 6.28
CA TRP A 56 3.07 7.92 5.19
C TRP A 56 2.34 8.16 3.88
N ILE A 57 3.07 8.59 2.86
CA ILE A 57 2.60 8.77 1.50
C ILE A 57 3.22 7.65 0.65
N GLY A 58 2.41 6.67 0.25
CA GLY A 58 2.89 5.48 -0.46
C GLY A 58 2.14 5.21 -1.75
N CYS A 59 2.62 4.25 -2.54
CA CYS A 59 1.97 3.90 -3.79
C CYS A 59 0.83 2.91 -3.56
N SER A 60 -0.28 3.04 -4.30
CA SER A 60 -1.38 2.06 -4.30
C SER A 60 -0.96 0.66 -4.82
N ASP A 61 0.11 0.59 -5.62
CA ASP A 61 0.69 -0.64 -6.18
C ASP A 61 1.76 -1.28 -5.26
N SER A 62 2.02 -0.70 -4.09
CA SER A 62 2.93 -1.33 -3.12
C SER A 62 2.36 -2.65 -2.60
N ARG A 63 3.19 -3.70 -2.63
CA ARG A 63 2.84 -5.08 -2.27
C ARG A 63 2.88 -5.37 -0.76
N VAL A 64 3.48 -4.49 0.03
CA VAL A 64 3.61 -4.64 1.49
C VAL A 64 2.96 -3.44 2.16
N PRO A 65 2.08 -3.64 3.16
CA PRO A 65 1.51 -2.55 3.94
C PRO A 65 2.59 -1.75 4.68
N ALA A 66 2.39 -0.43 4.81
CA ALA A 66 3.38 0.46 5.42
C ALA A 66 3.74 0.06 6.85
N THR A 67 2.75 -0.29 7.67
CA THR A 67 2.94 -0.69 9.07
C THR A 67 3.80 -1.96 9.22
N GLU A 68 3.67 -2.91 8.30
CA GLU A 68 4.45 -4.17 8.30
C GLU A 68 5.93 -3.91 7.95
N ILE A 69 6.22 -2.93 7.08
CA ILE A 69 7.61 -2.60 6.68
C ILE A 69 8.42 -2.09 7.87
N VAL A 70 7.78 -1.37 8.80
CA VAL A 70 8.44 -0.69 9.92
C VAL A 70 8.06 -1.25 11.30
N ASP A 71 7.41 -2.42 11.33
CA ASP A 71 6.99 -3.11 12.56
C ASP A 71 6.19 -2.22 13.52
N LEU A 72 5.18 -1.52 12.97
CA LEU A 72 4.25 -0.70 13.75
C LEU A 72 2.89 -1.38 13.89
N ASP A 73 2.24 -1.14 15.03
CA ASP A 73 0.87 -1.57 15.23
C ASP A 73 -0.09 -0.74 14.34
N PRO A 74 -1.26 -1.30 13.96
CA PRO A 74 -2.30 -0.52 13.31
C PRO A 74 -2.65 0.74 14.11
N GLY A 75 -2.90 1.85 13.42
CA GLY A 75 -3.25 3.13 14.06
C GLY A 75 -2.06 3.98 14.51
N GLU A 76 -0.83 3.46 14.50
CA GLU A 76 0.38 4.23 14.81
C GLU A 76 0.90 5.08 13.63
N MET A 77 0.33 4.86 12.44
CA MET A 77 0.68 5.55 11.20
C MET A 77 -0.59 6.05 10.49
N PHE A 78 -0.57 7.32 10.08
CA PHE A 78 -1.56 7.87 9.17
C PHE A 78 -1.10 7.61 7.74
N VAL A 79 -1.94 7.02 6.89
CA VAL A 79 -1.51 6.52 5.57
C VAL A 79 -2.33 7.15 4.46
N HIS A 80 -1.66 7.76 3.48
CA HIS A 80 -2.22 8.17 2.20
C HIS A 80 -1.58 7.32 1.09
N ARG A 81 -2.40 6.80 0.18
CA ARG A 81 -1.92 6.02 -0.97
C ARG A 81 -2.58 6.48 -2.25
N ASN A 82 -1.76 6.69 -3.27
CA ASN A 82 -2.20 6.98 -4.63
C ASN A 82 -1.24 6.34 -5.65
N VAL A 83 -1.55 6.41 -6.94
CA VAL A 83 -0.68 5.81 -7.98
C VAL A 83 0.62 6.60 -8.07
N ALA A 84 1.77 5.92 -7.97
CA ALA A 84 3.10 6.54 -7.98
C ALA A 84 3.36 7.56 -6.85
N ASN A 85 2.62 7.48 -5.74
CA ASN A 85 2.89 8.18 -4.48
C ASN A 85 3.15 9.69 -4.65
N LEU A 86 2.31 10.36 -5.44
CA LEU A 86 2.41 11.79 -5.72
C LEU A 86 1.90 12.62 -4.53
N ALA A 87 2.64 13.67 -4.21
CA ALA A 87 2.36 14.62 -3.13
C ALA A 87 2.09 16.01 -3.73
N THR A 88 1.22 16.09 -4.73
CA THR A 88 0.98 17.32 -5.49
C THR A 88 0.10 18.29 -4.69
N PRO A 89 0.56 19.52 -4.32
CA PRO A 89 -0.23 20.45 -3.51
C PRO A 89 -1.56 20.88 -4.15
N ALA A 90 -1.64 20.84 -5.48
CA ALA A 90 -2.86 21.14 -6.22
C ALA A 90 -3.89 19.99 -6.21
N ASP A 91 -3.52 18.78 -5.78
CA ASP A 91 -4.47 17.69 -5.56
C ASP A 91 -5.23 17.93 -4.25
N PRO A 92 -6.56 18.19 -4.29
CA PRO A 92 -7.33 18.44 -3.08
C PRO A 92 -7.38 17.23 -2.13
N ASN A 93 -7.20 15.99 -2.63
CA ASN A 93 -7.16 14.81 -1.78
C ASN A 93 -5.88 14.80 -0.93
N PHE A 94 -4.71 14.90 -1.56
CA PHE A 94 -3.44 15.04 -0.86
C PHE A 94 -3.43 16.25 0.08
N ALA A 95 -3.87 17.43 -0.39
CA ALA A 95 -3.88 18.65 0.42
C ALA A 95 -4.72 18.49 1.69
N ALA A 96 -5.91 17.88 1.60
CA ALA A 96 -6.76 17.62 2.75
C ALA A 96 -6.11 16.60 3.72
N ALA A 97 -5.50 15.54 3.21
CA ALA A 97 -4.81 14.54 4.04
C ALA A 97 -3.59 15.15 4.76
N LEU A 98 -2.79 15.94 4.06
CA LEU A 98 -1.65 16.65 4.61
C LEU A 98 -2.07 17.62 5.71
N GLN A 99 -3.08 18.46 5.43
CA GLN A 99 -3.59 19.41 6.41
C GLN A 99 -4.11 18.69 7.66
N PHE A 100 -4.87 17.61 7.51
CA PHE A 100 -5.36 16.85 8.65
C PHE A 100 -4.21 16.22 9.46
N ALA A 101 -3.20 15.66 8.78
CA ALA A 101 -2.04 15.08 9.43
C ALA A 101 -1.28 16.12 10.28
N VAL A 102 -1.02 17.30 9.72
CA VAL A 102 -0.23 18.35 10.36
C VAL A 102 -1.04 19.13 11.40
N ASP A 103 -2.24 19.59 11.05
CA ASP A 103 -3.02 20.52 11.87
C ASP A 103 -3.86 19.80 12.93
N VAL A 104 -4.37 18.60 12.65
CA VAL A 104 -5.27 17.88 13.54
C VAL A 104 -4.53 16.77 14.29
N LEU A 105 -3.86 15.87 13.57
CA LEU A 105 -3.18 14.73 14.19
C LEU A 105 -1.84 15.10 14.84
N LYS A 106 -1.24 16.22 14.40
CA LYS A 106 0.07 16.71 14.87
C LYS A 106 1.17 15.66 14.67
N VAL A 107 1.21 15.03 13.48
CA VAL A 107 2.28 14.09 13.14
C VAL A 107 3.64 14.77 13.27
N GLU A 108 4.65 14.03 13.70
CA GLU A 108 6.02 14.51 13.87
C GLU A 108 6.83 14.38 12.59
N HIS A 109 6.48 13.39 11.76
CA HIS A 109 7.23 13.05 10.55
C HIS A 109 6.28 12.80 9.39
N ILE A 110 6.64 13.32 8.22
CA ILE A 110 5.99 13.02 6.94
C ILE A 110 7.02 12.25 6.10
N ILE A 111 6.60 11.13 5.52
CA ILE A 111 7.47 10.20 4.82
C ILE A 111 6.85 9.89 3.46
N VAL A 112 7.56 10.18 2.37
CA VAL A 112 7.20 9.76 1.02
C VAL A 112 7.97 8.49 0.69
N VAL A 113 7.28 7.42 0.29
CA VAL A 113 7.91 6.11 0.06
C VAL A 113 7.56 5.56 -1.30
N GLY A 114 8.60 5.44 -2.13
CA GLY A 114 8.56 4.76 -3.42
C GLY A 114 8.77 3.26 -3.29
N HIS A 115 8.58 2.57 -4.41
CA HIS A 115 8.95 1.16 -4.52
C HIS A 115 9.39 0.84 -5.95
N TYR A 116 10.44 0.02 -6.08
CA TYR A 116 10.88 -0.45 -7.37
C TYR A 116 9.82 -1.33 -8.05
N GLY A 117 9.88 -1.36 -9.38
CA GLY A 117 8.88 -2.03 -10.21
C GLY A 117 7.47 -1.41 -10.12
N CYS A 118 7.36 -0.13 -9.72
CA CYS A 118 6.07 0.57 -9.65
C CYS A 118 5.38 0.67 -11.01
N GLY A 119 4.18 0.11 -11.13
CA GLY A 119 3.40 0.16 -12.37
C GLY A 119 3.09 1.59 -12.84
N GLY A 120 2.92 2.54 -11.92
CA GLY A 120 2.71 3.95 -12.26
C GLY A 120 3.94 4.61 -12.88
N ILE A 121 5.13 4.35 -12.33
CA ILE A 121 6.40 4.83 -12.90
C ILE A 121 6.62 4.23 -14.29
N GLN A 122 6.41 2.92 -14.44
CA GLN A 122 6.53 2.23 -15.73
C GLN A 122 5.55 2.78 -16.78
N ALA A 123 4.31 3.05 -16.39
CA ALA A 123 3.31 3.64 -17.27
C ALA A 123 3.67 5.06 -17.70
N ALA A 124 4.27 5.87 -16.81
CA ALA A 124 4.70 7.23 -17.12
C ALA A 124 5.83 7.26 -18.18
N MET A 125 6.71 6.25 -18.19
CA MET A 125 7.83 6.13 -19.14
C MET A 125 7.41 5.63 -20.52
N THR A 126 6.43 4.73 -20.59
CA THR A 126 6.17 3.94 -21.80
C THR A 126 4.94 4.37 -22.58
N GLN A 127 4.02 5.10 -21.97
CA GLN A 127 2.73 5.40 -22.57
C GLN A 127 2.45 6.90 -22.49
N ASP A 128 2.28 7.53 -23.65
CA ASP A 128 1.55 8.78 -23.72
C ASP A 128 0.05 8.45 -23.75
N ARG A 129 -0.64 8.82 -22.67
CA ARG A 129 -2.06 8.49 -22.45
C ARG A 129 -2.84 9.78 -22.35
N ASP A 130 -3.94 9.87 -23.08
CA ASP A 130 -4.92 10.95 -23.00
C ASP A 130 -6.15 10.49 -22.17
N ASP A 131 -5.88 10.04 -20.95
CA ASP A 131 -6.89 9.60 -20.00
C ASP A 131 -6.55 10.05 -18.57
N ALA A 132 -7.38 9.67 -17.59
CA ALA A 132 -7.21 10.07 -16.20
C ALA A 132 -5.85 9.62 -15.61
N ILE A 133 -5.34 8.44 -16.01
CA ILE A 133 -4.04 7.94 -15.56
C ILE A 133 -2.93 8.78 -16.22
N GLY A 134 -3.05 9.08 -17.50
CA GLY A 134 -2.13 9.95 -18.23
C GLY A 134 -2.03 11.35 -17.62
N ALA A 135 -3.18 11.96 -17.29
CA ALA A 135 -3.24 13.25 -16.63
C ALA A 135 -2.63 13.20 -15.21
N TRP A 136 -2.93 12.14 -14.44
CA TRP A 136 -2.37 11.92 -13.11
C TRP A 136 -0.85 11.76 -13.13
N LEU A 137 -0.31 10.99 -14.08
CA LEU A 137 1.13 10.70 -14.20
C LEU A 137 1.92 11.77 -14.96
N ALA A 138 1.28 12.86 -15.39
CA ALA A 138 1.93 13.94 -16.12
C ALA A 138 3.18 14.52 -15.39
N PRO A 139 3.18 14.72 -14.06
CA PRO A 139 4.37 15.18 -13.34
C PRO A 139 5.55 14.20 -13.44
N VAL A 140 5.28 12.89 -13.33
CA VAL A 140 6.31 11.83 -13.44
C VAL A 140 6.85 11.76 -14.87
N ARG A 141 5.96 11.88 -15.87
CA ARG A 141 6.36 11.91 -17.28
C ARG A 141 7.24 13.12 -17.57
N LEU A 142 6.90 14.29 -17.02
CA LEU A 142 7.73 15.47 -17.16
C LEU A 142 9.13 15.25 -16.56
N LEU A 143 9.21 14.70 -15.35
CA LEU A 143 10.50 14.34 -14.72
C LEU A 143 11.33 13.41 -15.60
N HIS A 144 10.70 12.39 -16.19
CA HIS A 144 11.34 11.48 -17.12
C HIS A 144 11.92 12.21 -18.35
N LEU A 145 11.12 13.07 -18.99
CA LEU A 145 11.53 13.81 -20.18
C LEU A 145 12.64 14.83 -19.89
N THR A 146 12.60 15.50 -18.74
CA THR A 146 13.61 16.50 -18.35
C THR A 146 14.87 15.88 -17.74
N GLY A 147 14.77 14.68 -17.17
CA GLY A 147 15.85 13.98 -16.48
C GLY A 147 16.73 13.11 -17.39
N CYS A 148 16.27 12.80 -18.60
CA CYS A 148 17.03 12.01 -19.57
C CYS A 148 18.21 12.80 -20.17
N SER A 149 19.38 12.70 -19.53
CA SER A 149 20.64 12.65 -20.30
C SER A 149 20.64 11.34 -21.11
N ALA A 150 21.15 11.35 -22.34
CA ALA A 150 21.02 10.30 -23.38
C ALA A 150 21.40 8.83 -23.04
N GLN A 151 21.65 8.47 -21.77
CA GLN A 151 21.80 7.09 -21.31
C GLN A 151 20.45 6.52 -20.85
N GLU A 152 20.18 5.29 -21.32
CA GLU A 152 19.00 4.44 -21.15
C GLU A 152 18.06 4.80 -20.00
N ALA A 153 16.78 4.94 -20.33
CA ALA A 153 15.70 5.20 -19.40
C ALA A 153 15.64 4.11 -18.30
N ASP A 154 16.04 4.47 -17.09
CA ASP A 154 16.03 3.60 -15.92
C ASP A 154 14.84 3.92 -15.03
N ALA A 155 13.93 2.95 -14.87
CA ALA A 155 12.72 3.09 -14.08
C ALA A 155 13.00 3.19 -12.58
N ASP A 156 14.05 2.54 -12.09
CA ASP A 156 14.41 2.57 -10.67
C ASP A 156 14.95 3.95 -10.31
N ARG A 157 15.79 4.52 -11.19
CA ARG A 157 16.26 5.90 -11.05
C ARG A 157 15.12 6.92 -11.15
N LEU A 158 14.18 6.74 -12.07
CA LEU A 158 13.00 7.63 -12.15
C LEU A 158 12.13 7.51 -10.90
N CYS A 159 11.99 6.30 -10.33
CA CYS A 159 11.32 6.09 -9.06
C CYS A 159 11.98 6.92 -7.95
N GLU A 160 13.31 6.86 -7.82
CA GLU A 160 14.07 7.64 -6.83
C GLU A 160 13.92 9.15 -7.04
N GLN A 161 14.04 9.61 -8.30
CA GLN A 161 13.86 11.02 -8.66
C GLN A 161 12.45 11.53 -8.33
N ASN A 162 11.44 10.70 -8.57
CA ASN A 162 10.06 11.02 -8.22
C ASN A 162 9.94 11.25 -6.70
N ILE A 163 10.58 10.44 -5.86
CA ILE A 163 10.55 10.64 -4.40
C ILE A 163 11.18 11.97 -4.01
N CYS A 164 12.36 12.30 -4.54
CA CYS A 164 12.98 13.60 -4.27
C CYS A 164 12.04 14.75 -4.66
N ALA A 165 11.44 14.69 -5.85
CA ALA A 165 10.53 15.72 -6.35
C ALA A 165 9.20 15.83 -5.56
N GLN A 166 8.78 14.79 -4.83
CA GLN A 166 7.61 14.85 -3.97
C GLN A 166 7.93 15.41 -2.56
N VAL A 167 9.21 15.51 -2.21
CA VAL A 167 9.67 16.02 -0.91
C VAL A 167 10.10 17.48 -0.99
N ASP A 168 10.66 17.89 -2.14
CA ASP A 168 11.10 19.27 -2.43
C ASP A 168 9.95 20.28 -2.52
#